data_AF-A0A6V8PPG0-F1
#
_entry.id   AF-A0A6V8PPG0-F1
#
_cell.length_a   1.000
_cell.length_b   1.000
_cell.length_c   1.000
_cell.angle_alpha   90.00
_cell.angle_beta   90.00
_cell.angle_gamma   90.00
#
_symmetry.space_group_name_H-M   'P 1'
#
loop_
_entity.id
_entity.type
_entity.pdbx_description
1 polymer ?
#
loop_
_entity_poly.entity_id
_entity_poly.type
_entity_poly.pdbx_seq_one_letter_code
_entity_poly.pdbx_strand_id
1 'polypeptide(L)'
;MGEFKLIAPFEPQGDQPQATAKLWEGRNKGYKYQTLLGVTGSGKTYSMAVVIEGYQKPTLVMAPNKILAAQLCNEFKEFFPGNAVEYFVSYYDYYQPEAYIPQTDTYIEKDSSINAEIEKLRYSATDALFSRNDVIIVASVSCIYSLGSPEEYKGQRVVLEVGRFYDRQELFSSLVKVQYERNEIDFSRGKFRAKGDTVDIFPAYRDTAIRVDFWGDEVDRILEIDPLTGEVLGSMDSVLISPATHFLTAEDSL
;
A
#
# COMPACT_ATOMS: atom_id res chain seq x y z
N MET A 1 -4.65 17.38 -3.24
CA MET A 1 -5.29 16.10 -3.61
C MET A 1 -4.68 15.72 -4.95
N GLY A 2 -3.96 14.59 -5.03
CA GLY A 2 -3.12 14.28 -6.20
C GLY A 2 -3.91 13.99 -7.48
N GLU A 3 -3.33 14.34 -8.63
CA GLU A 3 -3.86 14.09 -9.98
C GLU A 3 -2.95 13.09 -10.69
N PHE A 4 -3.53 12.15 -11.45
CA PHE A 4 -2.77 11.29 -12.35
C PHE A 4 -2.11 12.12 -13.45
N LYS A 5 -0.81 11.89 -13.66
CA LYS A 5 -0.03 12.52 -14.72
C LYS A 5 0.72 11.44 -15.51
N LEU A 6 0.24 11.19 -16.72
CA LEU A 6 0.85 10.23 -17.63
C LEU A 6 2.14 10.84 -18.21
N ILE A 7 3.23 10.11 -18.08
CA ILE A 7 4.51 10.42 -18.71
C ILE A 7 4.84 9.27 -19.66
N ALA A 8 4.91 9.58 -20.95
CA ALA A 8 5.33 8.64 -21.97
C ALA A 8 6.11 9.38 -23.07
N PRO A 9 7.16 8.76 -23.65
CA PRO A 9 7.92 9.36 -24.75
C PRO A 9 7.19 9.31 -26.10
N PHE A 10 5.92 8.89 -26.12
CA PHE A 10 5.11 8.71 -27.31
C PHE A 10 3.67 9.14 -27.05
N GLU A 11 2.99 9.53 -28.13
CA GLU A 11 1.56 9.87 -28.14
C GLU A 11 0.72 8.69 -28.62
N PRO A 12 -0.60 8.67 -28.36
CA PRO A 12 -1.49 7.61 -28.85
C PRO A 12 -1.51 7.54 -30.38
N GLN A 13 -1.26 6.35 -30.93
CA GLN A 13 -1.20 6.09 -32.37
C GLN A 13 -2.17 5.00 -32.82
N GLY A 14 -2.42 4.94 -34.14
CA GLY A 14 -3.33 3.95 -34.74
C GLY A 14 -4.75 4.08 -34.20
N ASP A 15 -5.34 2.96 -33.75
CA ASP A 15 -6.70 2.93 -33.21
C ASP A 15 -6.80 3.39 -31.74
N GLN A 16 -5.67 3.64 -31.07
CA GLN A 16 -5.65 4.02 -29.64
C GLN A 16 -6.46 5.29 -29.35
N PRO A 17 -6.33 6.41 -30.09
CA PRO A 17 -7.11 7.62 -29.83
C PRO A 17 -8.63 7.38 -29.92
N GLN A 18 -9.06 6.59 -30.90
CA GLN A 18 -10.48 6.27 -31.06
C GLN A 18 -10.98 5.34 -29.94
N ALA A 19 -10.18 4.36 -29.54
CA ALA A 19 -10.53 3.43 -28.49
C ALA A 19 -10.67 4.12 -27.12
N THR A 20 -9.73 4.99 -26.75
CA THR A 20 -9.78 5.75 -25.49
C THR A 20 -10.95 6.72 -25.47
N ALA A 21 -11.20 7.43 -26.58
CA ALA A 21 -12.35 8.33 -26.72
C ALA A 21 -13.69 7.62 -26.52
N LYS A 22 -13.86 6.42 -27.09
CA LYS A 22 -15.08 5.61 -26.90
C LYS A 22 -15.28 5.16 -25.45
N LEU A 23 -14.20 4.77 -24.77
CA LEU A 23 -14.26 4.41 -23.35
C LEU A 23 -14.71 5.60 -22.51
N TRP A 24 -14.13 6.78 -22.77
CA TRP A 24 -14.50 8.04 -22.11
C TRP A 24 -15.97 8.42 -22.35
N GLU A 25 -16.44 8.31 -23.59
CA GLU A 25 -17.84 8.54 -23.94
C GLU A 25 -18.77 7.58 -23.18
N GLY A 26 -18.42 6.29 -23.11
CA GLY A 26 -19.20 5.30 -22.38
C GLY A 26 -19.31 5.62 -20.88
N ARG A 27 -18.24 6.13 -20.25
CA ARG A 27 -18.32 6.63 -18.87
C ARG A 27 -19.27 7.82 -18.75
N ASN A 28 -19.17 8.80 -19.65
CA ASN A 28 -20.05 9.98 -19.63
C ASN A 28 -21.53 9.61 -19.80
N LYS A 29 -21.81 8.50 -20.49
CA LYS A 29 -23.15 7.89 -20.62
C LYS A 29 -23.56 7.03 -19.40
N GLY A 30 -22.68 6.85 -18.41
CA GLY A 30 -22.96 6.06 -17.21
C GLY A 30 -22.83 4.54 -17.40
N TYR A 31 -22.11 4.08 -18.43
CA TYR A 31 -21.93 2.64 -18.64
C TYR A 31 -21.10 2.01 -17.52
N LYS A 32 -21.70 1.03 -16.85
CA LYS A 32 -21.04 0.25 -15.78
C LYS A 32 -20.01 -0.73 -16.33
N TYR A 33 -20.27 -1.31 -17.50
CA TYR A 33 -19.41 -2.32 -18.13
C TYR A 33 -19.01 -1.87 -19.53
N GLN A 34 -17.72 -1.95 -19.81
CA GLN A 34 -17.14 -1.61 -21.11
C GLN A 34 -16.03 -2.62 -21.43
N THR A 35 -15.84 -2.93 -22.71
CA THR A 35 -14.83 -3.90 -23.16
C THR A 35 -13.92 -3.27 -24.20
N LEU A 36 -12.61 -3.26 -23.91
CA LEU A 36 -11.58 -2.90 -24.88
C LEU A 36 -11.14 -4.17 -25.63
N LEU A 37 -11.64 -4.36 -26.85
CA LEU A 37 -11.22 -5.47 -27.70
C LEU A 37 -9.91 -5.11 -28.43
N GLY A 38 -8.78 -5.32 -27.76
CA GLY A 38 -7.45 -4.99 -28.30
C GLY A 38 -6.64 -6.22 -28.72
N VAL A 39 -6.14 -6.23 -29.95
CA VAL A 39 -5.22 -7.28 -30.45
C VAL A 39 -3.91 -7.31 -29.65
N THR A 40 -3.19 -8.44 -29.68
CA THR A 40 -1.86 -8.54 -29.05
C THR A 40 -0.90 -7.53 -29.69
N GLY A 41 -0.07 -6.86 -28.87
CA GLY A 41 0.88 -5.85 -29.34
C GLY A 41 0.30 -4.46 -29.62
N SER A 42 -1.02 -4.24 -29.48
CA SER A 42 -1.65 -2.93 -29.73
C SER A 42 -1.41 -1.84 -28.66
N GLY A 43 -0.60 -2.12 -27.64
CA GLY A 43 -0.34 -1.16 -26.55
C GLY A 43 -1.51 -0.96 -25.58
N LYS A 44 -2.23 -2.04 -25.23
CA LYS A 44 -3.41 -1.99 -24.34
C LYS A 44 -3.15 -1.31 -23.00
N THR A 45 -2.00 -1.56 -22.37
CA THR A 45 -1.65 -0.92 -21.09
C THR A 45 -1.58 0.59 -21.23
N TYR A 46 -0.93 1.08 -22.29
CA TYR A 46 -0.86 2.52 -22.57
C TYR A 46 -2.24 3.12 -22.84
N SER A 47 -3.08 2.46 -23.65
CA SER A 47 -4.46 2.92 -23.85
C SER A 47 -5.22 3.03 -22.52
N MET A 48 -5.04 2.07 -21.61
CA MET A 48 -5.64 2.14 -20.28
C MET A 48 -5.01 3.21 -19.39
N ALA A 49 -3.72 3.48 -19.51
CA ALA A 49 -3.05 4.58 -18.80
C ALA A 49 -3.63 5.94 -19.24
N VAL A 50 -3.79 6.17 -20.55
CA VAL A 50 -4.49 7.36 -21.09
C VAL A 50 -5.91 7.44 -20.53
N VAL A 51 -6.62 6.31 -20.45
CA VAL A 51 -7.97 6.28 -19.88
C VAL A 51 -7.97 6.70 -18.41
N ILE A 52 -7.05 6.16 -17.60
CA ILE A 52 -6.91 6.46 -16.17
C ILE A 52 -6.58 7.94 -15.95
N GLU A 53 -5.64 8.50 -16.71
CA GLU A 53 -5.30 9.92 -16.66
C GLU A 53 -6.51 10.81 -17.00
N GLY A 54 -7.24 10.51 -18.08
CA GLY A 54 -8.47 11.25 -18.39
C GLY A 54 -9.57 11.08 -17.34
N TYR A 55 -9.51 10.00 -16.54
CA TYR A 55 -10.55 9.62 -15.60
C TYR A 55 -10.38 10.17 -14.19
N GLN A 56 -9.15 10.41 -13.76
CA GLN A 56 -8.81 10.95 -12.43
C GLN A 56 -9.54 10.22 -11.29
N LYS A 57 -9.49 8.88 -11.29
CA LYS A 57 -10.08 8.03 -10.25
C LYS A 57 -9.12 6.93 -9.80
N PRO A 58 -9.06 6.61 -8.49
CA PRO A 58 -8.34 5.43 -8.02
C PRO A 58 -8.79 4.20 -8.82
N THR A 59 -7.83 3.42 -9.31
CA THR A 59 -8.09 2.33 -10.26
C THR A 59 -7.50 1.02 -9.77
N LEU A 60 -8.32 -0.03 -9.75
CA LEU A 60 -7.88 -1.41 -9.51
C LEU A 60 -7.70 -2.12 -10.85
N VAL A 61 -6.50 -2.63 -11.12
CA VAL A 61 -6.19 -3.45 -12.29
C VAL A 61 -6.02 -4.89 -11.82
N MET A 62 -6.95 -5.77 -12.21
CA MET A 62 -6.89 -7.18 -11.85
C MET A 62 -6.16 -8.00 -12.93
N ALA A 63 -5.18 -8.78 -12.51
CA ALA A 63 -4.44 -9.71 -13.36
C ALA A 63 -4.65 -11.17 -12.89
N PRO A 64 -4.70 -12.15 -13.80
CA PRO A 64 -5.00 -13.54 -13.48
C PRO A 64 -3.81 -14.28 -12.81
N ASN A 65 -2.59 -13.73 -12.89
CA ASN A 65 -1.40 -14.34 -12.30
C ASN A 65 -0.39 -13.27 -11.84
N LYS A 66 0.54 -13.68 -10.95
CA LYS A 66 1.57 -12.79 -10.36
C LYS A 66 2.53 -12.21 -11.41
N ILE A 67 2.84 -12.96 -12.48
CA ILE A 67 3.78 -12.52 -13.52
C ILE A 67 3.21 -11.33 -14.30
N LEU A 68 1.98 -11.44 -14.80
CA LEU A 68 1.32 -10.34 -15.50
C LEU A 68 1.05 -9.17 -14.56
N ALA A 69 0.68 -9.43 -13.31
CA ALA A 69 0.49 -8.38 -12.31
C ALA A 69 1.78 -7.56 -12.13
N ALA A 70 2.92 -8.23 -11.98
CA ALA A 70 4.20 -7.55 -11.83
C ALA A 70 4.59 -6.75 -13.08
N GLN A 71 4.39 -7.32 -14.28
CA GLN A 71 4.63 -6.62 -15.54
C GLN A 71 3.78 -5.35 -15.64
N LEU A 72 2.47 -5.45 -15.42
CA LEU A 72 1.56 -4.31 -15.48
C LEU A 72 1.91 -3.25 -14.42
N CYS A 73 2.28 -3.67 -13.21
CA CYS A 73 2.71 -2.76 -12.15
C CYS A 73 3.95 -1.96 -12.57
N ASN A 74 4.95 -2.60 -13.18
CA ASN A 74 6.14 -1.93 -13.68
C ASN A 74 5.81 -0.97 -14.85
N GLU A 75 5.00 -1.40 -15.81
CA GLU A 75 4.55 -0.55 -16.92
C GLU A 75 3.79 0.69 -16.40
N PHE A 76 2.88 0.53 -15.43
CA PHE A 76 2.18 1.66 -14.82
C PHE A 76 3.10 2.56 -14.00
N LYS A 77 4.12 2.03 -13.32
CA LYS A 77 5.13 2.84 -12.61
C LYS A 77 5.92 3.73 -13.58
N GLU A 78 6.28 3.19 -14.74
CA GLU A 78 6.94 3.97 -15.80
C GLU A 78 6.02 5.07 -16.35
N PHE A 79 4.74 4.75 -16.54
CA PHE A 79 3.74 5.72 -17.02
C PHE A 79 3.35 6.78 -15.99
N PHE A 80 3.40 6.47 -14.69
CA PHE A 80 2.94 7.35 -13.62
C PHE A 80 3.97 7.48 -12.49
N PRO A 81 5.19 7.99 -12.78
CA PRO A 81 6.29 8.00 -11.81
C PRO A 81 6.05 8.93 -10.60
N GLY A 82 5.12 9.89 -10.72
CA GLY A 82 4.71 10.77 -9.62
C GLY A 82 3.46 10.31 -8.85
N ASN A 83 2.79 9.25 -9.30
CA ASN A 83 1.57 8.73 -8.69
C ASN A 83 1.83 7.46 -7.87
N ALA A 84 0.87 7.04 -7.04
CA ALA A 84 1.02 5.79 -6.29
C ALA A 84 0.61 4.61 -7.16
N VAL A 85 1.58 3.85 -7.63
CA VAL A 85 1.37 2.59 -8.36
C VAL A 85 1.80 1.44 -7.46
N GLU A 86 0.79 0.74 -6.95
CA GLU A 86 0.92 -0.20 -5.85
C GLU A 86 0.65 -1.64 -6.30
N TYR A 87 1.18 -2.59 -5.55
CA TYR A 87 1.13 -4.02 -5.90
C TYR A 87 0.43 -4.83 -4.81
N PHE A 88 -0.62 -5.56 -5.18
CA PHE A 88 -1.45 -6.30 -4.21
C PHE A 88 -1.72 -7.75 -4.65
N VAL A 89 -0.84 -8.66 -4.24
CA VAL A 89 -0.98 -10.09 -4.52
C VAL A 89 -0.86 -10.92 -3.24
N SER A 90 -1.04 -12.24 -3.33
CA SER A 90 -0.75 -13.13 -2.21
C SER A 90 0.71 -12.98 -1.78
N TYR A 91 0.90 -12.69 -0.49
CA TYR A 91 2.19 -12.55 0.18
C TYR A 91 2.77 -13.90 0.61
N TYR A 92 2.10 -15.01 0.29
CA TYR A 92 2.69 -16.33 0.47
C TYR A 92 3.58 -16.69 -0.71
N ASP A 93 4.82 -17.07 -0.42
CA ASP A 93 5.72 -17.75 -1.36
C ASP A 93 5.31 -19.23 -1.50
N TYR A 94 4.92 -19.84 -0.39
CA TYR A 94 4.35 -21.18 -0.32
C TYR A 94 3.11 -21.16 0.58
N TYR A 95 2.06 -21.87 0.16
CA TYR A 95 0.83 -22.00 0.94
C TYR A 95 0.18 -23.37 0.71
N GLN A 96 0.09 -24.14 1.79
CA GLN A 96 -0.69 -25.36 1.89
C GLN A 96 -1.91 -25.09 2.78
N PRO A 97 -3.13 -25.16 2.24
CA PRO A 97 -4.32 -25.05 3.06
C PRO A 97 -4.45 -26.26 3.99
N GLU A 98 -5.06 -26.04 5.14
CA GLU A 98 -5.55 -27.13 5.98
C GLU A 98 -6.63 -27.90 5.22
N ALA A 99 -6.51 -29.23 5.20
CA ALA A 99 -7.47 -30.08 4.50
C ALA A 99 -7.57 -31.45 5.17
N TYR A 100 -8.71 -32.09 4.98
CA TYR A 100 -8.92 -33.48 5.36
C TYR A 100 -9.33 -34.28 4.13
N ILE A 101 -8.65 -35.40 3.86
CA ILE A 101 -8.90 -36.31 2.74
C ILE A 101 -9.60 -37.56 3.27
N PRO A 102 -10.94 -37.69 3.11
CA PRO A 102 -11.69 -38.79 3.72
C PRO A 102 -11.34 -40.17 3.15
N GLN A 103 -10.93 -40.23 1.88
CA GLN A 103 -10.63 -41.49 1.19
C GLN A 103 -9.41 -42.22 1.80
N THR A 104 -8.47 -41.45 2.34
CA THR A 104 -7.22 -41.96 2.92
C THR A 104 -7.13 -41.69 4.42
N ASP A 105 -8.21 -41.18 5.04
CA ASP A 105 -8.26 -40.75 6.44
C ASP A 105 -7.04 -39.89 6.82
N THR A 106 -6.72 -38.92 5.95
CA THR A 106 -5.50 -38.12 6.08
C THR A 106 -5.84 -36.67 6.37
N TYR A 107 -5.33 -36.17 7.49
CA TYR A 107 -5.35 -34.75 7.81
C TYR A 107 -4.05 -34.09 7.31
N ILE A 108 -4.20 -32.97 6.62
CA ILE A 108 -3.12 -32.14 6.09
C ILE A 108 -3.14 -30.85 6.89
N GLU A 109 -2.07 -30.64 7.66
CA GLU A 109 -1.88 -29.40 8.41
C GLU A 109 -1.63 -28.22 7.48
N LYS A 110 -2.05 -27.03 7.95
CA LYS A 110 -1.69 -25.78 7.31
C LYS A 110 -0.19 -25.56 7.42
N ASP A 111 0.44 -25.25 6.30
CA ASP A 111 1.84 -24.83 6.25
C ASP A 111 1.98 -23.67 5.26
N SER A 112 2.80 -22.68 5.59
CA SER A 112 2.94 -21.49 4.74
C SER A 112 4.23 -20.73 5.01
N SER A 113 4.73 -20.07 3.97
CA SER A 113 5.88 -19.17 4.05
C SER A 113 5.50 -17.79 3.51
N ILE A 114 5.80 -16.75 4.29
CA ILE A 114 5.46 -15.35 4.01
C ILE A 114 6.66 -14.65 3.36
N ASN A 115 6.38 -13.90 2.31
CA ASN A 115 7.29 -12.97 1.67
C ASN A 115 7.11 -11.56 2.24
N ALA A 116 8.08 -11.11 3.05
CA ALA A 116 8.03 -9.81 3.72
C ALA A 116 7.97 -8.61 2.76
N GLU A 117 8.57 -8.71 1.56
CA GLU A 117 8.51 -7.63 0.58
C GLU A 117 7.12 -7.50 -0.06
N ILE A 118 6.46 -8.62 -0.37
CA ILE A 118 5.09 -8.59 -0.87
C ILE A 118 4.13 -8.12 0.21
N GLU A 119 4.33 -8.53 1.46
CA GLU A 119 3.52 -8.05 2.59
C GLU A 119 3.63 -6.52 2.77
N LYS A 120 4.85 -5.98 2.76
CA LYS A 120 5.10 -4.53 2.74
C LYS A 120 4.33 -3.84 1.62
N LEU A 121 4.40 -4.36 0.40
CA LEU A 121 3.71 -3.77 -0.76
C LEU A 121 2.19 -3.79 -0.59
N ARG A 122 1.63 -4.81 0.07
CA ARG A 122 0.19 -4.83 0.40
C ARG A 122 -0.17 -3.76 1.43
N TYR A 123 0.67 -3.56 2.46
CA TYR A 123 0.47 -2.48 3.43
C TYR A 123 0.57 -1.11 2.76
N SER A 124 1.54 -0.93 1.86
CA SER A 124 1.69 0.28 1.02
C SER A 124 0.44 0.56 0.20
N ALA A 125 -0.08 -0.47 -0.49
CA ALA A 125 -1.29 -0.35 -1.29
C ALA A 125 -2.51 0.13 -0.50
N THR A 126 -2.73 -0.43 0.70
CA THR A 126 -3.84 -0.01 1.56
C THR A 126 -3.61 1.37 2.17
N ASP A 127 -2.37 1.69 2.58
CA ASP A 127 -2.06 3.01 3.13
C ASP A 127 -2.28 4.11 2.09
N ALA A 128 -1.83 3.88 0.86
CA ALA A 128 -1.99 4.81 -0.26
C ALA A 128 -3.45 5.20 -0.49
N LEU A 129 -4.40 4.26 -0.41
CA LEU A 129 -5.83 4.53 -0.60
C LEU A 129 -6.43 5.52 0.41
N PHE A 130 -5.88 5.58 1.61
CA PHE A 130 -6.35 6.52 2.65
C PHE A 130 -5.58 7.84 2.64
N SER A 131 -4.40 7.87 2.02
CA SER A 131 -3.50 9.02 2.03
C SER A 131 -3.61 9.88 0.76
N ARG A 132 -4.04 9.31 -0.38
CA ARG A 132 -4.12 10.02 -1.67
C ARG A 132 -5.19 9.42 -2.61
N ASN A 133 -5.51 10.11 -3.71
CA ASN A 133 -6.56 9.70 -4.66
C ASN A 133 -6.03 9.26 -6.02
N ASP A 134 -4.79 9.56 -6.32
CA ASP A 134 -4.07 9.17 -7.52
C ASP A 134 -3.33 7.83 -7.28
N VAL A 135 -4.12 6.79 -7.01
CA VAL A 135 -3.67 5.42 -6.72
C VAL A 135 -4.10 4.44 -7.80
N ILE A 136 -3.14 3.70 -8.35
CA ILE A 136 -3.38 2.51 -9.18
C ILE A 136 -2.92 1.31 -8.37
N ILE A 137 -3.81 0.35 -8.12
CA ILE A 137 -3.44 -0.92 -7.50
C ILE A 137 -3.48 -2.00 -8.57
N VAL A 138 -2.34 -2.63 -8.84
CA VAL A 138 -2.30 -3.85 -9.67
C VAL A 138 -2.36 -5.07 -8.76
N ALA A 139 -3.43 -5.85 -8.91
CA ALA A 139 -3.75 -6.92 -7.99
C ALA A 139 -3.99 -8.26 -8.68
N SER A 140 -3.75 -9.36 -7.94
CA SER A 140 -4.30 -10.66 -8.29
C SER A 140 -5.70 -10.82 -7.72
N VAL A 141 -6.28 -12.03 -7.83
CA VAL A 141 -7.50 -12.40 -7.08
C VAL A 141 -7.35 -12.23 -5.57
N SER A 142 -6.16 -11.94 -5.02
CA SER A 142 -6.05 -11.60 -3.60
C SER A 142 -6.92 -10.40 -3.19
N CYS A 143 -7.29 -9.51 -4.10
CA CYS A 143 -8.14 -8.35 -3.79
C CYS A 143 -9.61 -8.68 -3.45
N ILE A 144 -10.05 -9.94 -3.65
CA ILE A 144 -11.39 -10.39 -3.24
C ILE A 144 -11.37 -11.21 -1.95
N TYR A 145 -10.19 -11.47 -1.38
CA TYR A 145 -10.05 -12.12 -0.08
C TYR A 145 -10.19 -11.09 1.05
N SER A 146 -10.71 -11.55 2.18
CA SER A 146 -11.00 -10.70 3.33
C SER A 146 -9.76 -10.01 3.88
N LEU A 147 -9.93 -8.73 4.22
CA LEU A 147 -9.05 -7.94 5.09
C LEU A 147 -9.88 -7.51 6.31
N GLY A 148 -9.22 -6.92 7.32
CA GLY A 148 -9.94 -6.24 8.39
C GLY A 148 -10.75 -5.03 7.90
N SER A 149 -11.57 -4.49 8.81
CA SER A 149 -12.45 -3.37 8.52
C SER A 149 -11.65 -2.13 8.08
N PRO A 150 -11.96 -1.52 6.91
CA PRO A 150 -11.35 -0.27 6.47
C PRO A 150 -11.56 0.87 7.47
N GLU A 151 -12.72 0.92 8.12
CA GLU A 151 -13.07 1.92 9.13
C GLU A 151 -12.19 1.76 10.38
N GLU A 152 -11.97 0.53 10.84
CA GLU A 152 -11.08 0.26 11.98
C GLU A 152 -9.62 0.56 11.63
N TYR A 153 -9.17 0.13 10.44
CA TYR A 153 -7.82 0.41 9.97
C TYR A 153 -7.54 1.92 9.88
N LYS A 154 -8.53 2.70 9.44
CA LYS A 154 -8.44 4.16 9.40
C LYS A 154 -8.51 4.78 10.79
N GLY A 155 -9.42 4.31 11.64
CA GLY A 155 -9.68 4.89 12.95
C GLY A 155 -8.55 4.70 13.97
N GLN A 156 -7.72 3.66 13.79
CA GLN A 156 -6.64 3.35 14.73
C GLN A 156 -5.29 3.99 14.37
N ARG A 157 -5.20 4.77 13.30
CA ARG A 157 -3.95 5.41 12.85
C ARG A 157 -3.39 6.35 13.93
N VAL A 158 -2.08 6.30 14.15
CA VAL A 158 -1.38 7.20 15.07
C VAL A 158 -0.94 8.44 14.31
N VAL A 159 -1.31 9.62 14.82
CA VAL A 159 -0.99 10.92 14.18
C VAL A 159 -0.01 11.69 15.04
N LEU A 160 1.09 12.12 14.45
CA LEU A 160 2.11 12.95 15.08
C LEU A 160 2.27 14.24 14.28
N GLU A 161 2.28 15.37 14.97
CA GLU A 161 2.42 16.71 14.40
C GLU A 161 3.48 17.50 15.18
N VAL A 162 4.31 18.25 14.46
CA VAL A 162 5.30 19.15 15.07
C VAL A 162 4.60 20.23 15.90
N GLY A 163 5.14 20.53 17.09
CA GLY A 163 4.60 21.52 18.03
C GLY A 163 3.42 21.02 18.88
N ARG A 164 3.04 19.74 18.75
CA ARG A 164 2.04 19.13 19.63
C ARG A 164 2.69 18.38 20.78
N PHE A 165 1.96 18.32 21.89
CA PHE A 165 2.36 17.60 23.09
C PHE A 165 1.81 16.16 23.06
N TYR A 166 2.66 15.20 23.35
CA TYR A 166 2.31 13.78 23.46
C TYR A 166 3.00 13.19 24.69
N ASP A 167 2.24 12.49 25.53
CA ASP A 167 2.85 11.62 26.53
C ASP A 167 3.53 10.44 25.82
N ARG A 168 4.80 10.22 26.14
CA ARG A 168 5.61 9.20 25.45
C ARG A 168 5.12 7.78 25.72
N GLN A 169 4.61 7.50 26.92
CA GLN A 169 4.07 6.18 27.25
C GLN A 169 2.75 5.94 26.54
N GLU A 170 1.90 6.95 26.43
CA GLU A 170 0.67 6.89 25.63
C GLU A 170 0.97 6.68 24.14
N LEU A 171 1.99 7.34 23.59
CA LEU A 171 2.46 7.08 22.22
C LEU A 171 2.91 5.63 22.05
N PHE A 172 3.73 5.10 22.97
CA PHE A 172 4.17 3.71 22.89
C PHE A 172 3.01 2.72 22.99
N SER A 173 2.06 2.97 23.90
CA SER A 173 0.84 2.17 24.01
C SER A 173 0.02 2.21 22.72
N SER A 174 -0.11 3.39 22.11
CA SER A 174 -0.81 3.57 20.83
C SER A 174 -0.14 2.82 19.69
N LEU A 175 1.19 2.85 19.61
CA LEU A 175 1.96 2.09 18.60
C LEU A 175 1.82 0.57 18.78
N VAL A 176 1.88 0.09 20.03
CA VAL A 176 1.66 -1.34 20.35
C VAL A 176 0.23 -1.77 19.99
N LYS A 177 -0.78 -0.93 20.26
CA LYS A 177 -2.18 -1.20 19.90
C LYS A 177 -2.34 -1.44 18.39
N VAL A 178 -1.59 -0.71 17.57
CA VAL A 178 -1.56 -0.89 16.11
C VAL A 178 -0.51 -1.89 15.62
N GLN A 179 -0.12 -2.82 16.50
CA GLN A 179 0.75 -3.97 16.24
C GLN A 179 2.21 -3.64 15.91
N TYR A 180 2.73 -2.53 16.41
CA TYR A 180 4.17 -2.29 16.37
C TYR A 180 4.88 -2.90 17.58
N GLU A 181 6.04 -3.51 17.35
CA GLU A 181 6.88 -4.08 18.40
C GLU A 181 7.94 -3.07 18.85
N ARG A 182 8.11 -2.89 20.16
CA ARG A 182 9.24 -2.13 20.69
C ARG A 182 10.51 -2.99 20.66
N ASN A 183 11.52 -2.59 19.90
CA ASN A 183 12.77 -3.35 19.79
C ASN A 183 13.98 -2.42 19.61
N GLU A 184 14.84 -2.34 20.63
CA GLU A 184 16.00 -1.44 20.62
C GLU A 184 17.21 -2.00 19.87
N ILE A 185 17.25 -3.33 19.66
CA ILE A 185 18.39 -4.05 19.10
C ILE A 185 18.18 -4.28 17.60
N ASP A 186 17.06 -4.92 17.23
CA ASP A 186 16.70 -5.23 15.85
C ASP A 186 15.65 -4.24 15.34
N PHE A 187 16.09 -3.26 14.56
CA PHE A 187 15.22 -2.23 14.01
C PHE A 187 14.81 -2.57 12.57
N SER A 188 13.65 -3.18 12.44
CA SER A 188 13.03 -3.61 11.19
C SER A 188 11.59 -3.10 11.07
N ARG A 189 10.94 -3.30 9.91
CA ARG A 189 9.58 -2.80 9.63
C ARG A 189 8.58 -3.31 10.67
N GLY A 190 7.61 -2.47 11.03
CA GLY A 190 6.64 -2.79 12.08
C GLY A 190 7.22 -2.69 13.49
N LYS A 191 8.40 -2.08 13.65
CA LYS A 191 9.03 -1.88 14.97
C LYS A 191 9.29 -0.42 15.27
N PHE A 192 9.45 -0.11 16.56
CA PHE A 192 9.91 1.19 17.01
C PHE A 192 10.93 1.05 18.14
N ARG A 193 11.75 2.08 18.33
CA ARG A 193 12.75 2.16 19.41
C ARG A 193 12.81 3.58 19.95
N ALA A 194 13.19 3.70 21.22
CA ALA A 194 13.39 4.97 21.87
C ALA A 194 14.84 5.10 22.33
N LYS A 195 15.49 6.24 22.05
CA LYS A 195 16.86 6.55 22.48
C LYS A 195 16.89 7.98 23.01
N GLY A 196 16.95 8.13 24.34
CA GLY A 196 16.85 9.45 24.97
C GLY A 196 15.52 10.11 24.62
N ASP A 197 15.57 11.28 23.99
CA ASP A 197 14.40 12.08 23.59
C ASP A 197 13.93 11.79 22.16
N THR A 198 14.55 10.82 21.49
CA THR A 198 14.20 10.44 20.13
C THR A 198 13.43 9.12 20.11
N VAL A 199 12.39 9.05 19.27
CA VAL A 199 11.65 7.82 18.95
C VAL A 199 11.78 7.55 17.45
N ASP A 200 12.41 6.43 17.09
CA ASP A 200 12.45 5.95 15.71
C ASP A 200 11.33 4.93 15.52
N ILE A 201 10.49 5.11 14.50
CA ILE A 201 9.39 4.22 14.12
C ILE A 201 9.66 3.75 12.69
N PHE A 202 9.63 2.45 12.42
CA PHE A 202 9.79 1.93 11.06
C PHE A 202 8.44 1.42 10.54
N PRO A 203 7.72 2.22 9.72
CA PRO A 203 6.40 1.84 9.22
C PRO A 203 6.43 0.51 8.44
N ALA A 204 5.40 -0.31 8.62
CA ALA A 204 5.31 -1.63 7.97
C ALA A 204 5.26 -1.57 6.42
N TYR A 205 4.93 -0.40 5.87
CA TYR A 205 4.66 -0.13 4.47
C TYR A 205 5.72 0.74 3.78
N ARG A 206 6.81 1.11 4.47
CA ARG A 206 7.86 1.97 3.92
C ARG A 206 9.22 1.27 3.87
N ASP A 207 10.12 1.84 3.09
CA ASP A 207 11.55 1.49 3.08
C ASP A 207 12.38 2.42 3.99
N THR A 208 11.81 3.55 4.38
CA THR A 208 12.39 4.55 5.29
C THR A 208 11.74 4.49 6.66
N ALA A 209 12.48 4.93 7.68
CA ALA A 209 11.95 5.08 9.04
C ALA A 209 11.64 6.56 9.34
N ILE A 210 10.81 6.76 10.35
CA ILE A 210 10.42 8.07 10.85
C ILE A 210 11.08 8.28 12.21
N ARG A 211 11.83 9.36 12.33
CA ARG A 211 12.41 9.82 13.59
C ARG A 211 11.60 10.98 14.14
N VAL A 212 11.21 10.86 15.38
CA VAL A 212 10.45 11.88 16.12
C VAL A 212 11.32 12.34 17.28
N ASP A 213 11.77 13.59 17.22
CA ASP A 213 12.56 14.21 18.27
C ASP A 213 11.64 15.01 19.19
N PHE A 214 11.76 14.78 20.50
CA PHE A 214 10.99 15.45 21.53
C PHE A 214 11.82 16.49 22.28
N TRP A 215 11.16 17.55 22.72
CA TRP A 215 11.65 18.48 23.72
C TRP A 215 10.72 18.43 24.94
N GLY A 216 11.08 17.61 25.93
CA GLY A 216 10.13 17.20 26.97
C GLY A 216 9.02 16.35 26.37
N ASP A 217 7.79 16.85 26.40
CA ASP A 217 6.61 16.18 25.83
C ASP A 217 6.17 16.78 24.48
N GLU A 218 6.83 17.84 24.01
CA GLU A 218 6.53 18.49 22.73
C GLU A 218 7.32 17.83 21.59
N VAL A 219 6.68 17.57 20.45
CA VAL A 219 7.38 17.13 19.23
C VAL A 219 8.11 18.31 18.60
N ASP A 220 9.45 18.32 18.68
CA ASP A 220 10.29 19.35 18.06
C ASP A 220 10.41 19.12 16.55
N ARG A 221 10.67 17.87 16.13
CA ARG A 221 10.90 17.53 14.71
C ARG A 221 10.39 16.15 14.35
N ILE A 222 9.93 16.03 13.11
CA ILE A 222 9.66 14.75 12.47
C ILE A 222 10.51 14.64 11.21
N LEU A 223 11.36 13.62 11.17
CA LEU A 223 12.36 13.41 10.14
C LEU A 223 12.13 12.06 9.46
N GLU A 224 12.36 12.02 8.15
CA GLU A 224 12.50 10.76 7.41
C GLU A 224 13.98 10.36 7.43
N ILE A 225 14.26 9.12 7.80
CA ILE A 225 15.63 8.61 7.93
C ILE A 225 15.83 7.28 7.20
N ASP A 226 17.05 7.03 6.76
CA ASP A 226 17.49 5.69 6.37
C ASP A 226 17.56 4.81 7.65
N PRO A 227 16.87 3.66 7.69
CA PRO A 227 16.79 2.84 8.90
C PRO A 227 18.11 2.15 9.27
N LEU A 228 19.04 1.99 8.32
CA LEU A 228 20.33 1.33 8.50
C LEU A 228 21.42 2.33 8.89
N THR A 229 21.53 3.45 8.17
CA THR A 229 22.59 4.44 8.38
C THR A 229 22.19 5.53 9.37
N GLY A 230 20.89 5.80 9.52
CA GLY A 230 20.36 6.93 10.28
C GLY A 230 20.51 8.28 9.59
N GLU A 231 20.88 8.29 8.29
CA GLU A 231 20.95 9.50 7.47
C GLU A 231 19.57 10.15 7.36
N VAL A 232 19.51 11.48 7.50
CA VAL A 232 18.27 12.24 7.34
C VAL A 232 18.01 12.49 5.87
N LEU A 233 16.90 11.94 5.37
CA LEU A 233 16.46 12.05 3.97
C LEU A 233 15.55 13.26 3.75
N GLY A 234 14.85 13.70 4.81
CA GLY A 234 13.95 14.84 4.76
C GLY A 234 13.27 15.14 6.09
N SER A 235 12.45 16.18 6.11
CA SER A 235 11.64 16.59 7.26
C SER A 235 10.18 16.74 6.88
N MET A 236 9.27 16.55 7.84
CA MET A 236 7.83 16.70 7.64
C MET A 236 7.16 17.39 8.83
N ASP A 237 6.09 18.13 8.58
CA ASP A 237 5.34 18.83 9.64
C ASP A 237 4.41 17.88 10.40
N SER A 238 4.01 16.78 9.76
CA SER A 238 3.15 15.77 10.36
C SER A 238 3.38 14.41 9.70
N VAL A 239 3.09 13.35 10.45
CA VAL A 239 3.08 11.98 9.94
C VAL A 239 1.87 11.22 10.48
N LEU A 240 1.33 10.37 9.62
CA LEU A 240 0.32 9.40 10.00
C LEU A 240 0.94 8.01 9.88
N ILE A 241 0.89 7.26 10.99
CA ILE A 241 1.41 5.90 11.11
C ILE A 241 0.22 4.94 11.07
N SER A 242 0.13 4.17 9.99
CA SER A 242 -0.89 3.15 9.80
C SER A 242 -0.54 1.85 10.51
N PRO A 243 -1.55 1.04 10.88
CA PRO A 243 -1.32 -0.24 11.54
C PRO A 243 -0.39 -1.18 10.78
N ALA A 244 0.41 -1.93 11.54
CA ALA A 244 1.36 -2.91 11.01
C ALA A 244 0.72 -4.25 10.60
N THR A 245 -0.62 -4.31 10.60
CA THR A 245 -1.39 -5.48 10.16
C THR A 245 -2.69 -5.03 9.49
N HIS A 246 -3.22 -5.86 8.59
CA HIS A 246 -4.58 -5.70 8.05
C HIS A 246 -5.66 -6.25 8.97
N PHE A 247 -5.31 -7.02 9.99
CA PHE A 247 -6.25 -7.69 10.89
C PHE A 247 -6.05 -7.17 12.31
N LEU A 248 -6.69 -6.05 12.60
CA LEU A 248 -6.80 -5.54 13.96
C LEU A 248 -8.04 -6.16 14.60
N THR A 249 -7.89 -6.69 15.81
CA THR A 249 -9.02 -7.07 16.65
C THR A 249 -9.32 -5.90 17.58
N ALA A 250 -10.55 -5.37 17.54
CA ALA A 250 -10.97 -4.38 18.53
C ALA A 250 -11.18 -5.07 19.88
N GLU A 251 -10.62 -4.49 20.95
CA GLU A 251 -10.75 -5.01 22.33
C GLU A 251 -12.21 -5.16 22.78
N ASP A 252 -13.14 -4.35 22.24
CA ASP A 252 -14.57 -4.38 22.55
C ASP A 252 -15.36 -5.51 21.86
N SER A 253 -14.71 -6.34 21.04
CA SER A 253 -15.36 -7.38 20.24
C SER A 253 -14.97 -8.82 20.61
N LEU A 254 -14.39 -9.00 21.82
CA LEU A 254 -14.10 -10.31 22.43
C LEU A 254 -15.07 -10.63 23.57
#